data_AF-A0A6L9EV10-F1
#
_entry.id   AF-A0A6L9EV10-F1
#
_cell.length_a   1.000
_cell.length_b   1.000
_cell.length_c   1.000
_cell.angle_alpha   90.00
_cell.angle_beta   90.00
_cell.angle_gamma   90.00
#
_symmetry.space_group_name_H-M   'P 1'
#
loop_
_entity.id
_entity.type
_entity.pdbx_description
1 polymer ?
#
loop_
_entity_poly.entity_id
_entity_poly.type
_entity_poly.pdbx_seq_one_letter_code
_entity_poly.pdbx_strand_id
1 'polypeptide(L)'
;MFEGLDSVKTHYDSIKDNVGAPEQILESVLNELGYLLLWQSIDEAIDAFALATELYPLSENAWNSLSDGYLEAKSYGKALAAIKKSIDIAKKHQSKNLEYFQGKHKGVLSKMKN
;
A
#
# COMPACT_ATOMS: atom_id res chain seq x y z
N MET A 1 9.78 13.17 -12.25
CA MET A 1 8.56 13.19 -11.45
C MET A 1 7.47 12.72 -12.40
N PHE A 2 7.10 11.45 -12.33
CA PHE A 2 6.06 10.94 -13.20
C PHE A 2 4.72 11.52 -12.76
N GLU A 3 3.91 11.87 -13.75
CA GLU A 3 2.68 12.63 -13.54
C GLU A 3 1.60 11.82 -12.81
N GLY A 4 1.75 10.51 -12.62
CA GLY A 4 0.70 9.63 -12.11
C GLY A 4 0.17 10.00 -10.72
N LEU A 5 1.05 10.05 -9.70
CA LEU A 5 0.62 10.35 -8.33
C LEU A 5 0.19 11.82 -8.17
N ASP A 6 0.92 12.74 -8.80
CA ASP A 6 0.58 14.17 -8.79
C ASP A 6 -0.72 14.45 -9.57
N SER A 7 -0.96 13.75 -10.67
CA SER A 7 -2.21 13.82 -11.44
C SER A 7 -3.36 13.21 -10.66
N VAL A 8 -3.17 12.10 -9.95
CA VAL A 8 -4.21 11.53 -9.08
C VAL A 8 -4.57 12.49 -7.95
N LYS A 9 -3.57 13.09 -7.29
CA LYS A 9 -3.81 14.12 -6.26
C LYS A 9 -4.49 15.36 -6.84
N THR A 10 -3.99 15.87 -7.97
CA THR A 10 -4.53 17.07 -8.64
C THR A 10 -5.97 16.84 -9.13
N HIS A 11 -6.23 15.70 -9.78
CA HIS A 11 -7.56 15.32 -10.23
C HIS A 11 -8.51 15.23 -9.03
N TYR A 12 -8.08 14.54 -7.97
CA TYR A 12 -8.84 14.43 -6.74
C TYR A 12 -9.12 15.80 -6.10
N ASP A 13 -8.12 16.66 -5.99
CA ASP A 13 -8.25 18.02 -5.45
C ASP A 13 -9.20 18.88 -6.29
N SER A 14 -9.26 18.68 -7.61
CA SER A 14 -10.18 19.41 -8.48
C SER A 14 -11.65 18.99 -8.35
N ILE A 15 -11.91 17.76 -7.86
CA ILE A 15 -13.27 17.22 -7.73
C ILE A 15 -13.76 17.17 -6.28
N LYS A 16 -12.89 17.23 -5.26
CA LYS A 16 -13.29 17.20 -3.85
C LYS A 16 -14.21 18.37 -3.44
N ASP A 17 -14.03 19.52 -4.10
CA ASP A 17 -14.86 20.72 -3.87
C ASP A 17 -16.19 20.67 -4.66
N ASN A 18 -16.33 19.73 -5.60
CA ASN A 18 -17.58 19.45 -6.30
C ASN A 18 -18.41 18.44 -5.49
N VAL A 19 -19.58 18.88 -5.03
CA VAL A 19 -20.46 18.21 -4.06
C VAL A 19 -20.75 16.75 -4.45
N GLY A 20 -19.96 15.79 -3.93
CA GLY A 20 -20.14 14.36 -4.18
C GLY A 20 -18.88 13.50 -4.14
N ALA A 21 -17.68 14.10 -4.22
CA ALA A 21 -16.43 13.36 -4.06
C ALA A 21 -16.16 12.99 -2.58
N PRO A 22 -15.51 11.83 -2.32
CA PRO A 22 -15.12 11.44 -0.97
C PRO A 22 -14.10 12.42 -0.38
N GLU A 23 -14.06 12.57 0.95
CA GLU A 23 -13.18 13.52 1.68
C GLU A 23 -11.68 13.19 1.59
N GLN A 24 -11.34 11.95 1.24
CA GLN A 24 -9.97 11.52 0.94
C GLN A 24 -9.94 10.63 -0.32
N ILE A 25 -8.77 10.53 -0.96
CA ILE A 25 -8.55 9.63 -2.11
C ILE A 25 -8.84 8.19 -1.67
N LEU A 26 -9.70 7.49 -2.40
CA LEU A 26 -10.07 6.11 -2.08
C LEU A 26 -8.84 5.19 -2.02
N GLU A 27 -8.80 4.30 -1.03
CA GLU A 27 -7.74 3.30 -0.88
C GLU A 27 -7.55 2.49 -2.16
N SER A 28 -8.66 2.07 -2.79
CA SER A 28 -8.62 1.27 -4.03
C SER A 28 -7.91 1.99 -5.17
N VAL A 29 -8.10 3.31 -5.30
CA VAL A 29 -7.43 4.12 -6.34
C VAL A 29 -5.93 4.17 -6.11
N LEU A 30 -5.51 4.40 -4.86
CA LEU A 30 -4.08 4.40 -4.51
C LEU A 30 -3.46 3.01 -4.66
N ASN A 31 -4.22 1.97 -4.35
CA ASN A 31 -3.79 0.59 -4.48
C ASN A 31 -3.59 0.19 -5.95
N GLU A 32 -4.58 0.46 -6.79
CA GLU A 32 -4.51 0.23 -8.24
C GLU A 32 -3.35 1.01 -8.86
N LEU A 33 -3.21 2.30 -8.51
CA LEU A 33 -2.10 3.12 -8.96
C LEU A 33 -0.75 2.52 -8.58
N GLY A 34 -0.57 2.12 -7.31
CA GLY A 34 0.68 1.53 -6.85
C GLY A 34 1.03 0.25 -7.62
N TYR A 35 0.07 -0.65 -7.84
CA TYR A 35 0.32 -1.88 -8.62
C TYR A 35 0.60 -1.61 -10.10
N LEU A 36 -0.03 -0.60 -10.71
CA LEU A 36 0.28 -0.16 -12.08
C LEU A 36 1.70 0.42 -12.19
N LEU A 37 2.15 1.11 -11.14
CA LEU A 37 3.46 1.74 -11.10
C LEU A 37 4.60 0.74 -10.85
N LEU A 38 4.37 -0.44 -10.28
CA LEU A 38 5.43 -1.43 -10.05
C LEU A 38 6.22 -1.79 -11.32
N TRP A 39 5.58 -1.72 -12.49
CA TRP A 39 6.20 -2.01 -13.79
C TRP A 39 6.96 -0.82 -14.39
N GLN A 40 6.78 0.38 -13.84
CA GLN A 40 7.28 1.65 -14.38
C GLN A 40 8.27 2.31 -13.44
N SER A 41 7.90 2.45 -12.16
CA SER A 41 8.67 3.08 -11.11
C SER A 41 8.30 2.47 -9.75
N ILE A 42 9.23 1.69 -9.18
CA ILE A 42 9.04 1.08 -7.85
C ILE A 42 8.95 2.14 -6.76
N ASP A 43 9.71 3.23 -6.86
CA ASP A 43 9.70 4.30 -5.86
C ASP A 43 8.33 4.99 -5.79
N GLU A 44 7.72 5.29 -6.94
CA GLU A 44 6.40 5.93 -6.98
C GLU A 44 5.28 4.96 -6.60
N ALA A 45 5.43 3.67 -6.90
CA ALA A 45 4.53 2.65 -6.37
C ALA A 45 4.54 2.63 -4.84
N ILE A 46 5.73 2.72 -4.24
CA ILE A 46 5.89 2.85 -2.79
C ILE A 46 5.23 4.13 -2.28
N ASP A 47 5.38 5.26 -2.95
CA ASP A 47 4.73 6.52 -2.55
C ASP A 47 3.20 6.42 -2.57
N ALA A 48 2.62 5.78 -3.60
CA ALA A 48 1.18 5.54 -3.69
C ALA A 48 0.68 4.64 -2.56
N PHE A 49 1.39 3.54 -2.28
CA PHE A 49 1.05 2.65 -1.16
C PHE A 49 1.27 3.31 0.21
N ALA A 50 2.31 4.12 0.37
CA ALA A 50 2.58 4.85 1.61
C ALA A 50 1.46 5.85 1.90
N LEU A 51 1.02 6.61 0.89
CA LEU A 51 -0.14 7.49 1.02
C LEU A 51 -1.41 6.70 1.41
N ALA A 52 -1.60 5.49 0.86
CA ALA A 52 -2.71 4.63 1.28
C ALA A 52 -2.63 4.28 2.77
N THR A 53 -1.44 4.04 3.34
CA THR A 53 -1.29 3.79 4.78
C THR A 53 -1.49 5.04 5.65
N GLU A 54 -1.24 6.24 5.11
CA GLU A 54 -1.48 7.49 5.81
C GLU A 54 -2.96 7.82 5.92
N LEU A 55 -3.71 7.65 4.82
CA LEU A 55 -5.15 7.90 4.75
C LEU A 55 -5.96 6.76 5.40
N TYR A 56 -5.45 5.52 5.32
CA TYR A 56 -6.11 4.31 5.83
C TYR A 56 -5.21 3.52 6.80
N PRO A 57 -4.84 4.11 7.96
CA PRO A 57 -3.85 3.50 8.87
C PRO A 57 -4.32 2.19 9.52
N LEU A 58 -5.63 1.89 9.47
CA LEU A 58 -6.24 0.67 9.98
C LEU A 58 -6.58 -0.35 8.89
N SER A 59 -6.15 -0.14 7.63
CA SER A 59 -6.38 -1.09 6.55
C SER A 59 -5.25 -2.11 6.47
N GLU A 60 -5.55 -3.39 6.71
CA GLU A 60 -4.57 -4.46 6.49
C GLU A 60 -4.07 -4.52 5.03
N ASN A 61 -4.91 -4.11 4.07
CA ASN A 61 -4.61 -4.18 2.65
C ASN A 61 -3.60 -3.10 2.25
N ALA A 62 -3.80 -1.85 2.69
CA ALA A 62 -2.86 -0.76 2.47
C ALA A 62 -1.44 -1.12 2.98
N TRP A 63 -1.34 -1.66 4.20
CA TRP A 63 -0.05 -2.09 4.77
C TRP A 63 0.55 -3.30 4.04
N ASN A 64 -0.27 -4.23 3.55
CA ASN A 64 0.19 -5.35 2.74
C ASN A 64 0.73 -4.89 1.39
N SER A 65 0.07 -3.94 0.71
CA SER A 65 0.53 -3.42 -0.57
C SER A 65 1.78 -2.56 -0.44
N LEU A 66 1.93 -1.81 0.65
CA LEU A 66 3.21 -1.15 0.97
C LEU A 66 4.34 -2.18 1.17
N SER A 67 4.04 -3.33 1.80
CA SER A 67 5.00 -4.44 1.87
C SER A 67 5.38 -4.96 0.48
N ASP A 68 4.43 -5.06 -0.45
CA ASP A 68 4.71 -5.50 -1.82
C ASP A 68 5.62 -4.51 -2.55
N GLY A 69 5.37 -3.21 -2.45
CA GLY A 69 6.27 -2.18 -2.98
C GLY A 69 7.70 -2.32 -2.44
N TYR A 70 7.85 -2.48 -1.12
CA TYR A 70 9.17 -2.69 -0.53
C TYR A 70 9.81 -4.04 -0.91
N LEU A 71 9.03 -5.08 -1.19
CA LEU A 71 9.55 -6.36 -1.68
C LEU A 71 10.14 -6.22 -3.09
N GLU A 72 9.45 -5.52 -3.99
CA GLU A 72 9.94 -5.23 -5.34
C GLU A 72 11.21 -4.37 -5.29
N ALA A 73 11.27 -3.40 -4.37
CA ALA A 73 12.48 -2.62 -4.09
C ALA A 73 13.60 -3.41 -3.40
N LYS A 74 13.40 -4.71 -3.11
CA LYS A 74 14.31 -5.56 -2.31
C LYS A 74 14.65 -4.98 -0.93
N SER A 75 13.83 -4.05 -0.44
CA SER A 75 13.94 -3.42 0.87
C SER A 75 13.30 -4.31 1.94
N TYR A 76 13.85 -5.51 2.12
CA TYR A 76 13.18 -6.57 2.87
C TYR A 76 12.90 -6.23 4.33
N GLY A 77 13.75 -5.43 4.99
CA GLY A 77 13.49 -4.95 6.35
C GLY A 77 12.23 -4.07 6.45
N LYS A 78 12.02 -3.19 5.47
CA LYS A 78 10.83 -2.33 5.39
C LYS A 78 9.60 -3.14 5.01
N ALA A 79 9.73 -4.06 4.06
CA ALA A 79 8.66 -5.01 3.72
C ALA A 79 8.21 -5.81 4.95
N LEU A 80 9.16 -6.32 5.73
CA LEU A 80 8.87 -7.08 6.94
C LEU A 80 8.13 -6.24 7.99
N ALA A 81 8.50 -4.96 8.14
CA ALA A 81 7.80 -4.05 9.05
C ALA A 81 6.35 -3.79 8.60
N ALA A 82 6.15 -3.54 7.29
CA ALA A 82 4.82 -3.28 6.73
C ALA A 82 3.89 -4.50 6.83
N ILE A 83 4.36 -5.71 6.46
CA ILE A 83 3.52 -6.92 6.56
C ILE A 83 3.20 -7.29 8.01
N LYS A 84 4.10 -7.01 8.97
CA LYS A 84 3.80 -7.18 10.41
C LYS A 84 2.66 -6.27 10.84
N LYS A 85 2.68 -5.01 10.39
CA LYS A 85 1.59 -4.05 10.67
C LYS A 85 0.25 -4.54 10.10
N SER A 86 0.26 -5.05 8.87
CA SER A 86 -0.91 -5.69 8.24
C SER A 86 -1.45 -6.88 9.08
N ILE A 87 -0.56 -7.75 9.55
CA ILE A 87 -0.91 -8.89 10.44
C ILE A 87 -1.52 -8.41 11.76
N ASP A 88 -0.94 -7.39 12.39
CA ASP A 88 -1.42 -6.90 13.69
C ASP A 88 -2.82 -6.31 13.58
N ILE A 89 -3.10 -5.58 12.50
CA ILE A 89 -4.44 -5.06 12.18
C ILE A 89 -5.40 -6.22 11.91
N ALA A 90 -5.02 -7.17 11.05
CA ALA A 90 -5.84 -8.33 10.71
C ALA A 90 -6.19 -9.16 11.95
N LYS A 91 -5.24 -9.37 12.89
CA LYS A 91 -5.51 -10.03 14.17
C LYS A 91 -6.50 -9.26 15.03
N LYS A 92 -6.28 -7.95 15.20
CA LYS A 92 -7.14 -7.09 16.01
C LYS A 92 -8.59 -7.10 15.53
N HIS A 93 -8.78 -7.17 14.22
CA HIS A 93 -10.11 -7.16 13.58
C HIS A 93 -10.64 -8.56 13.24
N GLN A 94 -9.95 -9.64 13.63
CA GLN A 94 -10.34 -11.02 13.32
C GLN A 94 -10.57 -11.24 11.81
N SER A 95 -9.74 -10.58 10.98
CA SER A 95 -9.85 -10.62 9.53
C SER A 95 -9.58 -12.03 9.01
N LYS A 96 -10.42 -12.48 8.06
CA LYS A 96 -10.25 -13.76 7.36
C LYS A 96 -8.95 -13.84 6.56
N ASN A 97 -8.31 -12.70 6.29
CA ASN A 97 -7.07 -12.61 5.52
C ASN A 97 -5.81 -12.83 6.38
N LEU A 98 -5.95 -13.05 7.69
CA LEU A 98 -4.82 -13.19 8.61
C LEU A 98 -3.81 -14.27 8.14
N GLU A 99 -4.30 -15.44 7.73
CA GLU A 99 -3.43 -16.53 7.30
C GLU A 99 -2.66 -16.18 6.02
N TYR A 100 -3.29 -15.47 5.09
CA TYR A 100 -2.65 -14.97 3.87
C TYR A 100 -1.47 -14.05 4.20
N PHE A 101 -1.65 -13.08 5.11
CA PHE A 101 -0.55 -12.17 5.50
C PHE A 101 0.56 -12.88 6.26
N GLN A 102 0.24 -13.88 7.10
CA GLN A 102 1.24 -14.71 7.75
C GLN A 102 2.07 -15.53 6.75
N GLY A 103 1.43 -16.04 5.69
CA GLY A 103 2.10 -16.69 4.57
C GLY A 103 3.07 -15.75 3.87
N LYS A 104 2.62 -14.54 3.51
CA LYS A 104 3.48 -13.51 2.92
C LYS A 104 4.65 -13.13 3.82
N HIS A 105 4.44 -12.94 5.11
CA HIS A 105 5.51 -12.65 6.08
C HIS A 105 6.61 -13.73 6.08
N LYS A 106 6.24 -15.02 6.01
CA LYS A 106 7.22 -16.11 5.85
C LYS A 106 8.00 -16.00 4.54
N GLY A 107 7.31 -15.62 3.45
CA GLY A 107 7.93 -15.35 2.14
C GLY A 107 8.97 -14.23 2.20
N VAL A 108 8.64 -13.11 2.85
CA VAL A 108 9.58 -11.99 3.07
C VAL A 108 10.81 -12.44 3.85
N LEU A 109 10.62 -13.17 4.96
CA LEU A 109 11.71 -13.70 5.76
C LEU A 109 12.62 -14.67 4.99
N SER A 110 12.07 -15.45 4.06
CA SER A 110 12.85 -16.33 3.20
C SER A 110 13.77 -15.52 2.28
N LYS A 111 13.24 -14.47 1.63
CA LYS A 111 14.02 -13.59 0.75
C LYS A 111 15.12 -12.81 1.49
N MET A 112 14.96 -12.54 2.79
CA MET A 112 16.00 -11.89 3.59
C MET A 112 17.24 -12.76 3.86
N LYS A 113 17.09 -14.09 3.78
CA LYS A 113 18.14 -15.04 4.13
C LYS A 113 18.98 -15.50 2.95
N ASN A 114 18.55 -15.16 1.73
CA ASN A 114 19.20 -15.52 0.46
C ASN A 114 19.83 -14.27 -0.16
#